data_AF-A0A8T5RRG1-F1
#
_entry.id   AF-A0A8T5RRG1-F1
#
_cell.length_a   1.000
_cell.length_b   1.000
_cell.length_c   1.000
_cell.angle_alpha   90.00
_cell.angle_beta   90.00
_cell.angle_gamma   90.00
#
_symmetry.space_group_name_H-M   'P 1'
#
loop_
_entity.id
_entity.type
_entity.pdbx_description
1 polymer ?
#
loop_
_entity_poly.entity_id
_entity_poly.type
_entity_poly.pdbx_seq_one_letter_code
_entity_poly.pdbx_strand_id
1 'polypeptide(L)'
;MRREFGKGDLRPQIADRLGLDVKIKAPRDSKLRAEISRRVINFDDNPKEFVKDYEVEQDKLRQKIIKAREILKDVQIPSSVYEFVSQIVSELEIFSQRADITFIRCARTHAALNSRNNIIEEDLN
;
A
#
# COMPACT_ATOMS: atom_id res chain seq x y z
N MET A 1 16.81 16.69 -15.87
CA MET A 1 16.22 17.78 -15.06
C MET A 1 16.57 17.52 -13.58
N ARG A 2 17.47 18.30 -12.97
CA ARG A 2 17.86 18.08 -11.55
C ARG A 2 16.69 18.51 -10.66
N ARG A 3 16.05 17.55 -9.97
CA ARG A 3 15.14 17.86 -8.86
C ARG A 3 15.97 18.46 -7.73
N GLU A 4 15.65 19.68 -7.32
CA GLU A 4 16.18 20.26 -6.08
C GLU A 4 15.64 19.42 -4.92
N PHE A 5 16.54 18.76 -4.18
CA PHE A 5 16.17 18.04 -2.97
C PHE A 5 15.88 19.06 -1.87
N GLY A 6 14.64 19.10 -1.40
CA GLY A 6 14.25 19.94 -0.28
C GLY A 6 14.93 19.47 1.01
N LYS A 7 15.06 20.36 2.02
CA LYS A 7 15.50 19.98 3.37
C LYS A 7 14.62 18.83 3.89
N GLY A 8 15.15 17.60 3.88
CA GLY A 8 14.46 16.40 4.37
C GLY A 8 14.23 15.29 3.35
N ASP A 9 14.56 15.48 2.06
CA ASP A 9 14.41 14.40 1.09
C ASP A 9 15.40 13.25 1.35
N LEU A 10 14.89 12.02 1.24
CA LEU A 10 15.72 10.83 1.35
C LEU A 10 16.78 10.85 0.25
N ARG A 11 18.01 10.51 0.62
CA ARG A 11 19.07 10.30 -0.35
C ARG A 11 18.60 9.26 -1.38
N PRO A 12 18.90 9.43 -2.68
CA PRO A 12 18.44 8.50 -3.72
C PRO A 12 18.74 7.03 -3.41
N GLN A 13 19.88 6.74 -2.78
CA GLN A 13 20.29 5.39 -2.40
C GLN A 13 19.42 4.75 -1.30
N ILE A 14 18.75 5.57 -0.49
CA ILE A 14 17.80 5.12 0.53
C ILE A 14 16.41 5.01 -0.09
N ALA A 15 16.01 5.99 -0.89
CA ALA A 15 14.72 6.00 -1.57
C ALA A 15 14.54 4.76 -2.47
N ASP A 16 15.56 4.38 -3.26
CA ASP A 16 15.54 3.17 -4.10
C ASP A 16 15.41 1.87 -3.28
N ARG A 17 15.72 1.92 -1.98
CA ARG A 17 15.58 0.77 -1.09
C ARG A 17 14.22 0.66 -0.42
N LEU A 18 13.41 1.71 -0.47
CA LEU A 18 12.03 1.69 0.02
C LEU A 18 11.12 1.24 -1.13
N GLY A 19 10.44 0.10 -0.95
CA GLY A 19 9.62 -0.48 -2.02
C GLY A 19 8.34 0.31 -2.32
N LEU A 20 7.83 1.08 -1.36
CA LEU A 20 6.61 1.88 -1.49
C LEU A 20 6.83 3.25 -0.86
N ASP A 21 6.34 4.29 -1.54
CA ASP A 21 6.24 5.65 -1.03
C ASP A 21 4.77 6.04 -0.92
N VAL A 22 4.33 6.43 0.28
CA VAL A 22 2.93 6.80 0.55
C VAL A 22 2.89 8.22 1.11
N LYS A 23 2.30 9.13 0.33
CA LYS A 23 2.17 10.55 0.72
C LYS A 23 0.91 10.75 1.55
N ILE A 24 1.09 10.97 2.85
CA ILE A 24 -0.01 11.25 3.79
C ILE A 24 -0.26 12.75 3.83
N LYS A 25 -1.53 13.16 3.75
CA LYS A 25 -1.97 14.55 3.96
C LYS A 25 -3.03 14.58 5.06
N ALA A 26 -2.90 15.53 5.99
CA ALA A 26 -3.95 15.76 6.97
C ALA A 26 -5.25 16.15 6.25
N PRO A 27 -6.41 15.57 6.64
CA PRO A 27 -7.67 15.90 6.01
C PRO A 27 -8.01 17.38 6.24
N ARG A 28 -8.56 18.03 5.21
CA ARG A 28 -9.01 19.43 5.29
C ARG A 28 -10.46 19.57 5.71
N ASP A 29 -11.28 18.55 5.44
CA ASP A 29 -12.70 18.54 5.78
C ASP A 29 -12.91 18.64 7.30
N SER A 30 -13.73 19.60 7.73
CA SER A 30 -13.92 19.90 9.15
C SER A 30 -14.61 18.75 9.89
N LYS A 31 -15.53 18.03 9.22
CA LYS A 31 -16.23 16.89 9.82
C LYS A 31 -15.27 15.74 10.07
N LEU A 32 -14.44 15.39 9.08
CA LEU A 32 -13.44 14.33 9.22
C LEU A 32 -12.40 14.67 10.29
N ARG A 33 -11.94 15.93 10.35
CA ARG A 33 -11.02 16.38 11.41
C ARG A 33 -11.65 16.26 12.80
N ALA A 34 -12.89 16.72 12.97
CA ALA A 34 -13.60 16.61 14.24
C ALA A 34 -13.80 15.14 14.66
N GLU A 35 -14.11 14.27 13.71
CA GLU A 35 -14.27 12.84 13.96
C GLU A 35 -12.95 12.18 14.38
N ILE A 36 -11.82 12.52 13.76
CA ILE A 36 -10.51 12.02 14.18
C ILE A 36 -10.22 12.45 15.62
N SER A 37 -10.40 13.73 15.95
CA SER A 37 -10.19 14.22 17.31
C SER A 37 -11.10 13.52 18.33
N ARG A 38 -12.37 13.32 17.99
CA ARG A 38 -13.32 12.59 18.84
C ARG A 38 -12.86 11.16 19.11
N ARG A 39 -12.40 10.43 18.09
CA ARG A 39 -11.91 9.05 18.25
C ARG A 39 -10.67 8.98 19.14
N VAL A 40 -9.75 9.93 19.01
CA VAL A 40 -8.55 9.99 19.86
C VAL A 40 -8.95 10.20 21.32
N ILE A 41 -9.79 11.20 21.61
CA ILE A 41 -10.25 11.46 22.99
C ILE A 41 -11.03 10.26 23.56
N ASN A 42 -11.93 9.65 22.77
CA ASN A 42 -12.67 8.46 23.21
C ASN A 42 -11.74 7.29 23.56
N PHE A 43 -10.66 7.10 22.79
CA PHE A 43 -9.66 6.08 23.08
C PHE A 43 -8.88 6.42 24.36
N ASP A 44 -8.48 7.67 24.54
CA ASP A 44 -7.72 8.10 25.73
C ASP A 44 -8.56 7.94 27.01
N ASP A 45 -9.84 8.29 26.96
CA ASP A 45 -10.76 8.19 28.11
C ASP A 45 -11.12 6.73 28.44
N ASN A 46 -11.39 5.88 27.42
CA ASN A 46 -11.88 4.51 27.59
C ASN A 46 -11.27 3.54 26.58
N PRO A 47 -9.97 3.19 26.69
CA PRO A 47 -9.26 2.44 25.65
C PRO A 47 -9.81 1.02 25.45
N LYS A 48 -10.30 0.37 26.51
CA LYS A 48 -10.86 -0.98 26.42
C LYS A 48 -12.18 -1.03 25.64
N GLU A 49 -13.06 -0.07 25.90
CA GLU A 49 -14.35 0.00 25.19
C GLU A 49 -14.14 0.41 23.74
N PHE A 50 -13.27 1.40 23.49
CA PHE A 50 -12.90 1.77 22.12
C PHE A 50 -12.34 0.57 21.33
N VAL A 51 -11.43 -0.22 21.89
CA VAL A 51 -10.92 -1.41 21.19
C VAL A 51 -12.04 -2.41 20.89
N LYS A 52 -12.97 -2.62 21.82
CA LYS A 52 -14.12 -3.50 21.65
C LYS A 52 -15.04 -3.04 20.52
N ASP A 53 -15.28 -1.74 20.39
CA ASP A 53 -16.11 -1.16 19.32
C ASP A 53 -15.58 -1.47 17.91
N TYR A 54 -14.26 -1.65 17.76
CA TYR A 54 -13.62 -1.96 16.49
C TYR A 54 -13.15 -3.42 16.35
N GLU A 55 -13.39 -4.27 17.35
CA GLU A 55 -12.88 -5.65 17.38
C GLU A 55 -13.31 -6.45 16.15
N VAL A 56 -14.59 -6.35 15.77
CA VAL A 56 -15.15 -7.06 14.61
C VAL A 56 -14.48 -6.63 13.30
N GLU A 57 -14.29 -5.34 13.09
CA GLU A 57 -13.65 -4.84 11.86
C GLU A 57 -12.16 -5.16 11.82
N GLN A 58 -11.48 -5.11 12.96
CA GLN A 58 -10.07 -5.53 13.09
C GLN A 58 -9.91 -7.02 12.80
N ASP A 59 -10.81 -7.87 13.30
CA ASP A 59 -10.75 -9.32 13.03
C ASP A 59 -11.04 -9.62 11.55
N LYS A 60 -12.04 -8.97 10.94
CA LYS A 60 -12.28 -9.09 9.49
C LYS A 60 -11.03 -8.74 8.67
N LEU A 61 -10.35 -7.64 8.99
CA LEU A 61 -9.13 -7.24 8.31
C LEU A 61 -7.99 -8.26 8.56
N ARG A 62 -7.84 -8.73 9.79
CA ARG A 62 -6.86 -9.76 10.16
C ARG A 62 -7.08 -11.04 9.35
N GLN A 63 -8.30 -11.55 9.29
CA GLN A 63 -8.64 -12.74 8.52
C GLN A 63 -8.40 -12.54 7.02
N LYS A 64 -8.71 -11.35 6.49
CA LYS A 64 -8.42 -10.99 5.10
C LYS A 64 -6.92 -11.07 4.80
N ILE A 65 -6.07 -10.54 5.70
CA ILE A 65 -4.61 -10.59 5.55
C ILE A 65 -4.08 -12.03 5.66
N ILE A 66 -4.59 -12.83 6.60
CA ILE A 66 -4.18 -14.24 6.76
C ILE A 66 -4.46 -15.01 5.47
N LYS A 67 -5.68 -14.96 4.96
CA LYS A 67 -6.08 -15.62 3.70
C LYS A 67 -5.25 -15.15 2.51
N ALA A 68 -5.00 -13.85 2.41
CA ALA A 68 -4.16 -13.30 1.35
C ALA A 68 -2.74 -13.89 1.37
N ARG A 69 -2.15 -14.06 2.58
CA ARG A 69 -0.81 -14.68 2.71
C ARG A 69 -0.80 -16.14 2.33
N GLU A 70 -1.88 -16.89 2.60
CA GLU A 70 -2.01 -18.30 2.24
C GLU A 70 -2.01 -18.50 0.72
N ILE A 71 -2.80 -17.70 0.00
CA ILE A 71 -2.95 -17.82 -1.46
C ILE A 71 -1.90 -17.05 -2.27
N LEU A 72 -1.08 -16.21 -1.62
CA LEU A 72 -0.13 -15.33 -2.31
C LEU A 72 0.75 -16.09 -3.31
N LYS A 73 1.24 -17.27 -2.92
CA LYS A 73 2.09 -18.12 -3.76
C LYS A 73 1.36 -18.74 -4.96
N ASP A 74 0.03 -18.82 -4.91
CA ASP A 74 -0.82 -19.43 -5.93
C ASP A 74 -1.32 -18.40 -6.96
N VAL A 75 -1.18 -17.10 -6.66
CA VAL A 75 -1.48 -16.01 -7.60
C VAL A 75 -0.58 -16.10 -8.84
N GLN A 76 -1.21 -16.27 -9.99
CA GLN A 76 -0.58 -16.35 -11.29
C GLN A 76 -0.18 -14.96 -11.79
N ILE A 77 1.01 -14.87 -12.37
CA ILE A 77 1.56 -13.64 -12.97
C ILE A 77 1.73 -13.92 -14.47
N PRO A 78 0.79 -13.45 -15.31
CA PRO A 78 0.90 -13.58 -16.77
C PRO A 78 2.16 -12.89 -17.31
N SER A 79 2.75 -13.41 -18.40
CA SER A 79 3.91 -12.79 -19.06
C SER A 79 3.66 -11.32 -19.42
N SER A 80 2.43 -10.97 -19.81
CA SER A 80 2.03 -9.60 -20.13
C SER A 80 2.17 -8.63 -18.96
N VAL A 81 2.08 -9.09 -17.71
CA VAL A 81 2.30 -8.23 -16.53
C VAL A 81 3.77 -7.82 -16.43
N TYR A 82 4.70 -8.72 -16.73
CA TYR A 82 6.14 -8.40 -16.72
C TYR A 82 6.47 -7.37 -17.81
N GLU A 83 5.93 -7.57 -19.01
CA GLU A 83 6.10 -6.65 -20.15
C GLU A 83 5.52 -5.27 -19.85
N PHE A 84 4.30 -5.22 -19.33
CA PHE A 84 3.62 -3.98 -18.93
C PHE A 84 4.43 -3.21 -17.88
N VAL A 85 4.84 -3.87 -16.80
CA VAL A 85 5.62 -3.22 -15.74
C VAL A 85 6.96 -2.72 -16.28
N SER A 86 7.66 -3.53 -17.08
CA SER A 86 8.94 -3.14 -17.68
C SER A 86 8.78 -1.92 -18.60
N GLN A 87 7.68 -1.83 -19.35
CA GLN A 87 7.38 -0.68 -20.19
C GLN A 87 7.17 0.58 -19.34
N ILE A 88 6.29 0.52 -18.34
CA ILE A 88 5.99 1.66 -17.45
C ILE A 88 7.24 2.16 -16.72
N VAL A 89 8.03 1.25 -16.14
CA VAL A 89 9.25 1.60 -15.41
C VAL A 89 10.27 2.28 -16.34
N SER A 90 10.38 1.80 -17.59
CA SER A 90 11.26 2.39 -18.61
C SER A 90 10.79 3.78 -19.06
N GLU A 91 9.49 3.95 -19.31
CA GLU A 91 8.88 5.24 -19.68
C GLU A 91 9.06 6.30 -18.58
N LEU A 92 9.13 5.89 -17.32
CA LEU A 92 9.40 6.75 -16.18
C LEU A 92 10.90 7.03 -15.95
N GLU A 93 11.78 6.51 -16.82
CA GLU A 93 13.25 6.61 -16.70
C GLU A 93 13.79 6.08 -15.36
N ILE A 94 13.14 5.04 -14.81
CA ILE A 94 13.55 4.40 -13.56
C ILE A 94 14.52 3.27 -13.87
N PHE A 95 15.82 3.55 -13.73
CA PHE A 95 16.88 2.57 -13.97
C PHE A 95 17.13 1.68 -12.74
N SER A 96 16.12 0.93 -12.30
CA SER A 96 16.21 0.04 -11.15
C SER A 96 15.31 -1.18 -11.31
N GLN A 97 15.89 -2.37 -11.45
CA GLN A 97 15.13 -3.63 -11.48
C GLN A 97 14.34 -3.90 -10.20
N ARG A 98 14.68 -3.19 -9.10
CA ARG A 98 13.94 -3.26 -7.84
C ARG A 98 12.54 -2.66 -8.02
N ALA A 99 12.38 -1.66 -8.88
CA ALA A 99 11.09 -1.06 -9.19
C ALA A 99 10.17 -2.11 -9.83
N ASP A 100 10.63 -2.80 -10.87
CA ASP A 100 9.87 -3.87 -11.55
C ASP A 100 9.42 -4.96 -10.56
N ILE A 101 10.38 -5.50 -9.81
CA ILE A 101 10.13 -6.59 -8.86
C ILE A 101 9.13 -6.14 -7.79
N THR A 102 9.26 -4.91 -7.30
CA THR A 102 8.37 -4.40 -6.27
C THR A 102 6.97 -4.15 -6.81
N PHE A 103 6.85 -3.56 -8.00
CA PHE A 103 5.57 -3.34 -8.67
C PHE A 103 4.82 -4.67 -8.83
N ILE A 104 5.47 -5.69 -9.41
CA ILE A 104 4.86 -7.01 -9.64
C ILE A 104 4.46 -7.65 -8.31
N ARG A 105 5.29 -7.54 -7.26
CA ARG A 105 4.94 -8.04 -5.92
C ARG A 105 3.74 -7.32 -5.34
N CYS A 106 3.61 -6.02 -5.54
CA CYS A 106 2.46 -5.23 -5.11
C CYS A 106 1.19 -5.67 -5.83
N ALA A 107 1.23 -5.79 -7.16
CA ALA A 107 0.10 -6.26 -7.95
C ALA A 107 -0.36 -7.66 -7.51
N ARG A 108 0.59 -8.59 -7.36
CA ARG A 108 0.33 -9.94 -6.85
C ARG A 108 -0.29 -9.92 -5.44
N THR A 109 0.21 -9.06 -4.56
CA THR A 109 -0.29 -8.91 -3.19
C THR A 109 -1.69 -8.31 -3.18
N HIS A 110 -1.98 -7.35 -4.07
CA HIS A 110 -3.30 -6.75 -4.19
C HIS A 110 -4.34 -7.76 -4.71
N ALA A 111 -3.98 -8.59 -5.70
CA ALA A 111 -4.82 -9.70 -6.15
C ALA A 111 -5.12 -10.68 -4.99
N ALA A 112 -4.08 -11.09 -4.26
CA ALA A 112 -4.22 -11.98 -3.11
C ALA A 112 -5.08 -11.37 -1.99
N LEU A 113 -4.89 -10.07 -1.70
CA LEU A 113 -5.67 -9.34 -0.70
C LEU A 113 -7.15 -9.28 -1.09
N ASN A 114 -7.46 -9.29 -2.37
CA ASN A 114 -8.82 -9.36 -2.91
C ASN A 114 -9.30 -10.81 -3.17
N SER A 115 -8.64 -11.81 -2.60
CA SER A 115 -8.98 -13.24 -2.70
C SER A 115 -8.99 -13.77 -4.14
N ARG A 116 -8.15 -13.23 -5.01
CA ARG A 116 -8.01 -13.66 -6.41
C ARG A 116 -6.68 -14.36 -6.66
N ASN A 117 -6.69 -15.37 -7.53
CA ASN A 117 -5.50 -16.12 -7.96
C ASN A 117 -4.92 -15.63 -9.30
N ASN A 118 -5.41 -14.50 -9.81
CA ASN A 118 -4.95 -13.88 -11.05
C ASN A 118 -4.93 -12.36 -10.88
N ILE A 119 -3.88 -11.74 -11.41
CA ILE A 119 -3.74 -10.28 -11.51
C ILE A 119 -4.74 -9.75 -12.54
N ILE A 120 -5.39 -8.64 -12.22
CA ILE A 120 -6.24 -7.85 -13.12
C ILE A 120 -5.70 -6.43 -13.24
N GLU A 121 -6.28 -5.62 -14.12
CA GLU A 121 -5.84 -4.25 -14.38
C GLU A 121 -5.86 -3.36 -13.12
N GLU A 122 -6.86 -3.50 -12.25
CA GLU A 122 -6.96 -2.75 -10.99
C GLU A 122 -5.82 -3.06 -10.00
N ASP A 123 -5.07 -4.15 -10.20
CA ASP A 123 -3.88 -4.45 -9.40
C ASP A 123 -2.63 -3.71 -9.89
N LEU A 124 -2.70 -3.07 -11.06
CA LEU A 124 -1.59 -2.42 -11.75
C LEU A 124 -1.72 -0.89 -11.78
N ASN A 125 -2.81 -0.34 -11.25
CA ASN A 125 -3.17 1.09 -11.29
C ASN A 125 -2.88 1.83 -9.97
#